data_AF-A0A7V4TI75-F1
#
_entry.id   AF-A0A7V4TI75-F1
#
_cell.length_a   1.000
_cell.length_b   1.000
_cell.length_c   1.000
_cell.angle_alpha   90.00
_cell.angle_beta   90.00
_cell.angle_gamma   90.00
#
_symmetry.space_group_name_H-M   'P 1'
#
loop_
_entity.id
_entity.type
_entity.pdbx_description
1 polymer ?
#
loop_
_entity_poly.entity_id
_entity_poly.type
_entity_poly.pdbx_seq_one_letter_code
_entity_poly.pdbx_strand_id
1 'polypeptide(L)'
;VFERVGEVTLSFYRQLIDLDIVGGIFQGDDWGFRSATFLSPKDLEDFVFPWHEKLCALAHEKGKSYFLHSCGNIYGVFDAFLERVPIDAFHSFQDEILPVTEFVKRYGQKVAALGGVDLDKLIRLPEADLRRYVRSILEACALQGGFALGSGNSIANYVPLEQYLVMLDEGLRFWG
;
A
#
# COMPACT_ATOMS: atom_id res chain seq x y z
N VAL A 1 23.01 8.05 -7.67
CA VAL A 1 21.70 8.62 -7.25
C VAL A 1 21.05 7.75 -6.18
N PHE A 2 20.75 6.47 -6.44
CA PHE A 2 20.15 5.55 -5.47
C PHE A 2 20.83 5.54 -4.11
N GLU A 3 22.16 5.42 -4.08
CA GLU A 3 22.92 5.43 -2.82
C GLU A 3 22.68 6.71 -2.01
N ARG A 4 22.86 7.87 -2.64
CA ARG A 4 22.67 9.15 -1.97
C ARG A 4 21.24 9.37 -1.48
N VAL A 5 20.25 9.02 -2.28
CA VAL A 5 18.83 9.15 -1.91
C VAL A 5 18.49 8.20 -0.77
N GLY A 6 18.89 6.93 -0.88
CA GLY A 6 18.67 5.92 0.15
C GLY A 6 19.33 6.27 1.48
N GLU A 7 20.56 6.79 1.47
CA GLU A 7 21.24 7.30 2.68
C GLU A 7 20.47 8.44 3.34
N VAL A 8 20.01 9.40 2.56
CA VAL A 8 19.26 10.56 3.06
C VAL A 8 17.93 10.09 3.67
N THR A 9 17.19 9.23 2.98
CA THR A 9 15.92 8.66 3.47
C THR A 9 16.14 7.85 4.74
N LEU A 10 17.15 6.97 4.79
CA LEU A 10 17.46 6.18 5.97
C LEU A 10 17.88 7.06 7.15
N SER A 11 18.69 8.09 6.91
CA SER A 11 19.12 9.04 7.94
C SER A 11 17.95 9.85 8.50
N PHE A 12 16.99 10.22 7.64
CA PHE A 12 15.76 10.89 8.06
C PHE A 12 14.95 10.01 9.01
N TYR A 13 14.66 8.76 8.64
CA TYR A 13 13.87 7.89 9.51
C TYR A 13 14.60 7.53 10.80
N ARG A 14 15.92 7.35 10.79
CA ARG A 14 16.70 7.10 12.02
C ARG A 14 16.52 8.17 13.08
N GLN A 15 16.31 9.42 12.68
CA GLN A 15 16.13 10.54 13.62
C GLN A 15 14.72 10.57 14.23
N LEU A 16 13.73 10.00 13.54
CA LEU A 16 12.32 10.06 13.94
C LEU A 16 11.81 8.77 14.56
N ILE A 17 12.39 7.62 14.17
CA ILE A 17 11.86 6.31 14.54
C ILE A 17 11.97 6.00 16.03
N ASP A 18 12.79 6.72 16.79
CA ASP A 18 12.88 6.58 18.25
C ASP A 18 11.82 7.40 19.01
N LEU A 19 11.05 8.25 18.32
CA LEU A 19 9.97 9.01 18.95
C LEU A 19 8.77 8.10 19.23
N ASP A 20 8.24 8.11 20.45
CA ASP A 20 7.11 7.26 20.86
C ASP A 20 5.85 7.48 20.00
N ILE A 21 5.66 8.70 19.49
CA ILE A 21 4.52 9.05 18.63
C ILE A 21 4.59 8.43 17.22
N VAL A 22 5.76 7.96 16.80
CA VAL A 22 5.96 7.35 15.48
C VAL A 22 5.65 5.86 15.59
N GLY A 23 4.56 5.39 14.98
CA GLY A 23 4.18 3.97 15.00
C GLY A 23 4.90 3.09 13.97
N GLY A 24 5.50 3.69 12.94
CA GLY A 24 6.11 2.95 11.84
C GLY A 24 6.67 3.85 10.75
N ILE A 25 7.25 3.23 9.74
CA ILE A 25 7.75 3.87 8.52
C ILE A 25 6.76 3.55 7.40
N PHE A 26 6.29 4.58 6.69
CA PHE A 26 5.48 4.40 5.48
C PHE A 26 6.19 5.05 4.30
N GLN A 27 6.96 4.25 3.56
CA GLN A 27 7.79 4.76 2.48
C GLN A 27 7.03 4.75 1.15
N GLY A 28 6.85 5.93 0.56
CA GLY A 28 6.41 6.07 -0.83
C GLY A 28 7.58 5.94 -1.80
N ASP A 29 7.48 4.97 -2.71
CA ASP A 29 8.38 4.81 -3.84
C ASP A 29 7.63 4.10 -4.98
N ASP A 30 7.29 4.87 -6.03
CA ASP A 30 6.55 4.34 -7.17
C ASP A 30 7.50 3.63 -8.12
N TRP A 31 7.27 2.34 -8.37
CA TRP A 31 8.11 1.56 -9.27
C TRP A 31 7.44 1.24 -10.60
N GLY A 32 6.16 1.51 -10.78
CA GLY A 32 5.36 0.98 -11.87
C GLY A 32 4.71 2.01 -12.80
N PHE A 33 4.75 1.72 -14.09
CA PHE A 33 3.71 2.14 -15.04
C PHE A 33 2.46 1.26 -14.91
N ARG A 34 1.42 1.53 -15.70
CA ARG A 34 0.25 0.65 -15.80
C ARG A 34 0.61 -0.79 -16.21
N SER A 35 1.60 -0.96 -17.09
CA SER A 35 1.91 -2.25 -17.71
C SER A 35 3.08 -3.00 -17.06
N ALA A 36 4.11 -2.30 -16.58
CA ALA A 36 5.34 -2.88 -16.06
C ALA A 36 6.08 -1.87 -15.15
N THR A 37 7.20 -2.29 -14.59
CA THR A 37 8.08 -1.44 -13.78
C THR A 37 8.81 -0.37 -14.61
N PHE A 38 9.20 0.74 -13.97
CA PHE A 38 10.02 1.81 -14.55
C PHE A 38 11.43 1.34 -14.89
N LEU A 39 11.98 0.47 -14.03
CA LEU A 39 13.31 -0.11 -14.15
C LEU A 39 13.20 -1.60 -14.42
N SER A 40 14.27 -2.21 -14.92
CA SER A 40 14.30 -3.66 -15.07
C SER A 40 14.23 -4.34 -13.68
N PRO A 41 13.72 -5.57 -13.59
CA PRO A 41 13.76 -6.34 -12.34
C PRO A 41 15.15 -6.37 -11.70
N LYS A 42 16.18 -6.58 -12.52
CA LYS A 42 17.57 -6.59 -12.07
C LYS A 42 17.99 -5.25 -11.46
N ASP A 43 17.65 -4.13 -12.08
CA ASP A 43 18.01 -2.82 -11.55
C ASP A 43 17.26 -2.52 -10.23
N LEU A 44 16.02 -2.96 -10.09
CA LEU A 44 15.29 -2.86 -8.82
C LEU A 44 15.96 -3.67 -7.72
N GLU A 45 16.34 -4.91 -8.01
CA GLU A 45 17.04 -5.80 -7.08
C GLU A 45 18.41 -5.25 -6.65
N ASP A 46 19.17 -4.71 -7.62
CA ASP A 46 20.53 -4.21 -7.39
C ASP A 46 20.53 -2.86 -6.66
N PHE A 47 19.57 -1.97 -6.98
CA PHE A 47 19.65 -0.56 -6.58
C PHE A 47 18.54 -0.07 -5.65
N VAL A 48 17.36 -0.70 -5.63
CA VAL A 48 16.17 -0.22 -4.89
C VAL A 48 15.89 -1.09 -3.67
N PHE A 49 15.74 -2.40 -3.84
CA PHE A 49 15.41 -3.34 -2.76
C PHE A 49 16.37 -3.28 -1.56
N PRO A 50 17.70 -3.07 -1.71
CA PRO A 50 18.61 -2.94 -0.57
C PRO A 50 18.26 -1.79 0.38
N TRP A 51 17.61 -0.73 -0.10
CA TRP A 51 17.23 0.40 0.75
C TRP A 51 15.94 0.12 1.51
N HIS A 52 14.98 -0.55 0.88
CA HIS A 52 13.78 -1.00 1.58
C HIS A 52 14.08 -2.07 2.62
N GLU A 53 15.04 -2.96 2.36
CA GLU A 53 15.57 -3.92 3.34
C GLU A 53 16.12 -3.21 4.58
N LYS A 54 16.94 -2.17 4.40
CA LYS A 54 17.48 -1.37 5.52
C LYS A 54 16.40 -0.60 6.28
N LEU A 55 15.39 -0.07 5.59
CA LEU A 55 14.29 0.67 6.21
C LEU A 55 13.35 -0.27 6.99
N CYS A 56 13.06 -1.43 6.43
CA CYS A 56 12.27 -2.47 7.08
C CYS A 56 12.97 -2.97 8.34
N ALA A 57 14.26 -3.33 8.23
CA ALA A 57 15.08 -3.70 9.38
C ALA A 57 15.10 -2.61 10.46
N LEU A 58 15.28 -1.35 10.08
CA LEU A 58 15.25 -0.22 11.03
C LEU A 58 13.92 -0.13 11.78
N ALA A 59 12.78 -0.27 11.10
CA ALA A 59 11.48 -0.24 11.77
C ALA A 59 11.33 -1.42 12.72
N HIS A 60 11.63 -2.63 12.25
CA HIS A 60 11.48 -3.88 13.02
C HIS A 60 12.40 -3.95 14.23
N GLU A 61 13.65 -3.49 14.12
CA GLU A 61 14.60 -3.37 15.25
C GLU A 61 14.06 -2.49 16.38
N LYS A 62 13.17 -1.56 16.06
CA LYS A 62 12.51 -0.66 17.01
C LYS A 62 11.13 -1.16 17.44
N GLY A 63 10.73 -2.36 17.03
CA GLY A 63 9.40 -2.92 17.31
C GLY A 63 8.27 -2.18 16.59
N LYS A 64 8.57 -1.52 15.46
CA LYS A 64 7.63 -0.69 14.69
C LYS A 64 7.40 -1.28 13.31
N SER A 65 6.29 -0.93 12.67
CA SER A 65 5.93 -1.48 11.36
C SER A 65 6.58 -0.74 10.20
N TYR A 66 6.80 -1.46 9.10
CA TYR A 66 7.24 -0.92 7.83
C TYR A 66 6.18 -1.18 6.74
N PHE A 67 5.69 -0.10 6.15
CA PHE A 67 4.71 -0.11 5.07
C PHE A 67 5.35 0.42 3.78
N LEU A 68 5.05 -0.23 2.67
CA LEU A 68 5.45 0.24 1.33
C LEU A 68 4.26 0.86 0.63
N HIS A 69 4.45 2.04 0.05
CA HIS A 69 3.61 2.59 -1.00
C HIS A 69 4.30 2.51 -2.36
N SER A 70 3.68 1.85 -3.34
CA SER A 70 4.04 1.95 -4.76
C SER A 70 2.78 1.95 -5.63
N CYS A 71 2.78 2.78 -6.66
CA CYS A 71 1.82 2.76 -7.76
C CYS A 71 2.27 1.86 -8.91
N GLY A 72 1.32 1.50 -9.78
CA GLY A 72 1.58 0.79 -11.02
C GLY A 72 1.76 -0.72 -10.86
N ASN A 73 2.15 -1.37 -11.95
CA ASN A 73 2.31 -2.82 -12.02
C ASN A 73 3.70 -3.26 -11.58
N ILE A 74 3.80 -3.65 -10.31
CA ILE A 74 5.04 -4.16 -9.70
C ILE A 74 5.03 -5.68 -9.52
N TYR A 75 3.94 -6.36 -9.88
CA TYR A 75 3.73 -7.77 -9.54
C TYR A 75 4.68 -8.74 -10.24
N GLY A 76 5.39 -8.29 -11.29
CA GLY A 76 6.49 -9.05 -11.89
C GLY A 76 7.73 -9.19 -10.99
N VAL A 77 7.87 -8.35 -9.96
CA VAL A 77 9.00 -8.37 -9.03
C VAL A 77 8.58 -8.47 -7.55
N PHE A 78 7.28 -8.44 -7.28
CA PHE A 78 6.75 -8.33 -5.92
C PHE A 78 7.06 -9.56 -5.06
N ASP A 79 7.03 -10.77 -5.62
CA ASP A 79 7.41 -11.99 -4.91
C ASP A 79 8.88 -11.96 -4.47
N ALA A 80 9.80 -11.65 -5.39
CA ALA A 80 11.23 -11.51 -5.09
C ALA A 80 11.50 -10.39 -4.07
N PHE A 81 10.72 -9.31 -4.14
CA PHE A 81 10.77 -8.24 -3.16
C PHE A 81 10.35 -8.72 -1.76
N LEU A 82 9.22 -9.40 -1.62
CA LEU A 82 8.72 -9.89 -0.33
C LEU A 82 9.61 -10.96 0.29
N GLU A 83 10.29 -11.78 -0.52
CA GLU A 83 11.29 -12.75 -0.03
C GLU A 83 12.47 -12.06 0.65
N ARG A 84 12.84 -10.87 0.18
CA ARG A 84 13.98 -10.11 0.67
C ARG A 84 13.60 -9.09 1.74
N VAL A 85 12.42 -8.48 1.62
CA VAL A 85 11.96 -7.39 2.48
C VAL A 85 10.60 -7.76 3.07
N PRO A 86 10.56 -8.19 4.35
CA PRO A 86 9.33 -8.63 4.99
C PRO A 86 8.48 -7.42 5.42
N ILE A 87 7.87 -6.73 4.47
CA ILE A 87 7.01 -5.57 4.77
C ILE A 87 5.75 -6.01 5.53
N ASP A 88 5.27 -5.16 6.45
CA ASP A 88 4.07 -5.46 7.23
C ASP A 88 2.79 -5.22 6.42
N ALA A 89 2.80 -4.20 5.56
CA ALA A 89 1.65 -3.86 4.73
C ALA A 89 2.04 -3.14 3.42
N PHE A 90 1.18 -3.30 2.42
CA PHE A 90 1.33 -2.72 1.09
C PHE A 90 0.17 -1.78 0.74
N HIS A 91 0.53 -0.65 0.14
CA HIS A 91 -0.29 0.28 -0.62
C HIS A 91 0.47 0.47 -1.96
N SER A 92 -0.11 0.71 -3.11
CA SER A 92 -1.48 1.13 -3.41
C SER A 92 -2.18 0.17 -4.37
N PHE A 93 -3.46 0.41 -4.68
CA PHE A 93 -4.31 -0.52 -5.41
C PHE A 93 -5.06 0.18 -6.55
N GLN A 94 -5.00 -0.42 -7.73
CA GLN A 94 -5.68 0.06 -8.93
C GLN A 94 -6.36 -1.15 -9.56
N ASP A 95 -7.68 -1.10 -9.73
CA ASP A 95 -8.44 -2.27 -10.16
C ASP A 95 -8.07 -2.72 -11.57
N GLU A 96 -7.60 -1.80 -12.41
CA GLU A 96 -7.09 -2.11 -13.76
C GLU A 96 -5.78 -2.91 -13.77
N ILE A 97 -5.05 -2.94 -12.64
CA ILE A 97 -3.77 -3.63 -12.51
C ILE A 97 -3.95 -4.87 -11.64
N LEU A 98 -4.32 -4.65 -10.38
CA LEU A 98 -4.65 -5.71 -9.45
C LEU A 98 -5.62 -5.18 -8.37
N PRO A 99 -6.89 -5.63 -8.38
CA PRO A 99 -7.83 -5.31 -7.32
C PRO A 99 -7.34 -5.82 -5.97
N VAL A 100 -7.61 -5.07 -4.89
CA VAL A 100 -7.21 -5.46 -3.53
C VAL A 100 -7.73 -6.84 -3.13
N THR A 101 -8.93 -7.21 -3.61
CA THR A 101 -9.54 -8.52 -3.35
C THR A 101 -8.74 -9.68 -3.93
N GLU A 102 -8.03 -9.44 -5.04
CA GLU A 102 -7.13 -10.41 -5.63
C GLU A 102 -5.74 -10.37 -4.98
N PHE A 103 -5.28 -9.19 -4.57
CA PHE A 103 -4.05 -9.06 -3.80
C PHE A 103 -4.11 -9.87 -2.50
N VAL A 104 -5.17 -9.73 -1.70
CA VAL A 104 -5.28 -10.44 -0.40
C VAL A 104 -5.31 -11.96 -0.58
N LYS A 105 -5.91 -12.47 -1.66
CA LYS A 105 -5.89 -13.91 -1.98
C LYS A 105 -4.47 -14.43 -2.26
N ARG A 106 -3.64 -13.60 -2.89
CA ARG A 106 -2.28 -13.96 -3.32
C ARG A 106 -1.26 -13.77 -2.20
N TYR A 107 -1.38 -12.66 -1.47
CA TYR A 107 -0.34 -12.13 -0.60
C TYR A 107 -0.80 -11.88 0.84
N GLY A 108 -2.10 -11.97 1.14
CA GLY A 108 -2.67 -11.59 2.45
C GLY A 108 -2.16 -12.42 3.64
N GLN A 109 -1.57 -13.59 3.39
CA GLN A 109 -0.90 -14.39 4.44
C GLN A 109 0.53 -13.91 4.75
N LYS A 110 1.12 -13.08 3.89
CA LYS A 110 2.50 -12.56 4.01
C LYS A 110 2.53 -11.08 4.34
N VAL A 111 1.61 -10.30 3.77
CA VAL A 111 1.61 -8.84 3.85
C VAL A 111 0.17 -8.32 3.92
N ALA A 112 -0.08 -7.37 4.81
CA ALA A 112 -1.39 -6.73 4.93
C ALA A 112 -1.67 -5.79 3.76
N ALA A 113 -2.94 -5.54 3.46
CA ALA A 113 -3.37 -4.57 2.46
C ALA A 113 -3.87 -3.29 3.14
N LEU A 114 -3.30 -2.13 2.75
CA LEU A 114 -3.76 -0.81 3.15
C LEU A 114 -4.44 -0.11 1.98
N GLY A 115 -5.72 0.24 2.11
CA GLY A 115 -6.48 0.88 1.04
C GLY A 115 -7.30 -0.12 0.23
N GLY A 116 -7.48 0.15 -1.06
CA GLY A 116 -8.11 -0.80 -1.99
C GLY A 116 -9.31 -0.30 -2.76
N VAL A 117 -9.93 0.81 -2.34
CA VAL A 117 -11.06 1.40 -3.08
C VAL A 117 -10.53 2.21 -4.26
N ASP A 118 -10.74 1.71 -5.48
CA ASP A 118 -10.27 2.35 -6.71
C ASP A 118 -10.81 3.79 -6.83
N LEU A 119 -9.93 4.74 -7.18
CA LEU A 119 -10.29 6.15 -7.24
C LEU A 119 -11.34 6.46 -8.31
N ASP A 120 -11.28 5.83 -9.49
CA ASP A 120 -12.25 6.11 -10.55
C ASP A 120 -13.65 5.70 -10.10
N LYS A 121 -13.75 4.53 -9.45
CA LYS A 121 -15.00 4.05 -8.85
C LYS A 121 -15.47 4.94 -7.71
N LEU A 122 -14.57 5.35 -6.82
CA LEU A 122 -14.88 6.28 -5.72
C LEU A 122 -15.47 7.59 -6.25
N ILE A 123 -14.96 8.10 -7.37
CA ILE A 123 -15.40 9.39 -7.93
C ILE A 123 -16.72 9.24 -8.69
N ARG A 124 -16.85 8.20 -9.52
CA ARG A 124 -17.88 8.12 -10.57
C ARG A 124 -19.09 7.27 -10.21
N LEU A 125 -18.96 6.28 -9.33
CA LEU A 125 -20.09 5.39 -9.03
C LEU A 125 -21.19 6.14 -8.28
N PRO A 126 -22.48 5.97 -8.64
CA PRO A 126 -23.57 6.42 -7.79
C PRO A 126 -23.45 5.83 -6.38
N GLU A 127 -23.90 6.54 -5.34
CA GLU A 127 -23.73 6.12 -3.94
C GLU A 127 -24.13 4.65 -3.70
N ALA A 128 -25.29 4.22 -4.21
CA ALA A 128 -25.76 2.85 -4.02
C ALA A 128 -24.80 1.81 -4.62
N ASP A 129 -24.14 2.13 -5.73
CA ASP A 129 -23.19 1.25 -6.41
C ASP A 129 -21.83 1.29 -5.72
N LEU A 130 -21.41 2.49 -5.26
CA LEU A 130 -20.21 2.67 -4.45
C LEU A 130 -20.28 1.85 -3.15
N ARG A 131 -21.42 1.90 -2.44
CA ARG A 131 -21.63 1.09 -1.22
C ARG A 131 -21.51 -0.40 -1.50
N ARG A 132 -22.13 -0.90 -2.57
CA ARG A 132 -22.01 -2.32 -2.96
C ARG A 132 -20.58 -2.70 -3.33
N TYR A 133 -19.85 -1.80 -3.99
CA TYR A 133 -18.43 -2.00 -4.31
C TYR A 133 -17.54 -2.02 -3.07
N VAL A 134 -17.70 -1.08 -2.15
CA VAL A 134 -16.96 -1.05 -0.88
C VAL A 134 -17.30 -2.26 -0.01
N ARG A 135 -18.58 -2.65 0.06
CA ARG A 135 -19.04 -3.86 0.75
C ARG A 135 -18.37 -5.12 0.19
N SER A 136 -18.24 -5.26 -1.12
CA SER A 136 -17.62 -6.45 -1.71
C SER A 136 -16.11 -6.53 -1.42
N ILE A 137 -15.41 -5.38 -1.36
CA ILE A 137 -14.03 -5.31 -0.88
C ILE A 137 -13.94 -5.79 0.57
N LEU A 138 -14.80 -5.26 1.44
CA LEU A 138 -14.84 -5.60 2.86
C LEU A 138 -15.09 -7.09 3.06
N GLU A 139 -16.08 -7.67 2.40
CA GLU A 139 -16.41 -9.10 2.49
C GLU A 139 -15.24 -9.99 2.05
N ALA A 140 -14.51 -9.59 1.01
CA ALA A 140 -13.39 -10.35 0.47
C ALA A 140 -12.11 -10.24 1.33
N CYS A 141 -11.86 -9.08 1.95
CA CYS A 141 -10.59 -8.79 2.62
C CYS A 141 -10.66 -8.95 4.14
N ALA A 142 -11.79 -8.58 4.76
CA ALA A 142 -11.90 -8.49 6.22
C ALA A 142 -11.70 -9.82 6.96
N LEU A 143 -12.19 -10.93 6.39
CA LEU A 143 -12.14 -12.24 7.03
C LEU A 143 -10.73 -12.85 7.04
N GLN A 144 -9.81 -12.34 6.22
CA GLN A 144 -8.47 -12.91 6.09
C GLN A 144 -7.47 -12.30 7.10
N GLY A 145 -7.86 -11.25 7.82
CA GLY A 145 -6.93 -10.45 8.62
C GLY A 145 -5.99 -9.60 7.76
N GLY A 146 -5.29 -8.65 8.37
CA GLY A 146 -4.30 -7.83 7.65
C GLY A 146 -4.93 -6.96 6.55
N PHE A 147 -6.04 -6.29 6.82
CA PHE A 147 -6.67 -5.35 5.89
C PHE A 147 -7.10 -4.07 6.61
N ALA A 148 -6.80 -2.91 6.02
CA ALA A 148 -7.30 -1.62 6.45
C ALA A 148 -7.98 -0.90 5.29
N LEU A 149 -9.28 -0.63 5.41
CA LEU A 149 -10.05 0.06 4.38
C LEU A 149 -9.51 1.47 4.14
N GLY A 150 -9.37 1.84 2.88
CA GLY A 150 -9.06 3.19 2.44
C GLY A 150 -9.10 3.28 0.92
N SER A 151 -8.79 4.45 0.38
CA SER A 151 -8.63 4.61 -1.06
C SER A 151 -7.42 3.81 -1.57
N GLY A 152 -7.50 3.37 -2.81
CA GLY A 152 -6.43 2.68 -3.52
C GLY A 152 -5.32 3.61 -4.01
N ASN A 153 -5.42 4.92 -3.76
CA ASN A 153 -4.38 5.91 -3.97
C ASN A 153 -4.65 7.13 -3.06
N SER A 154 -3.83 8.18 -3.14
CA SER A 154 -4.05 9.45 -2.46
C SER A 154 -5.42 10.06 -2.82
N ILE A 155 -6.14 10.55 -1.82
CA ILE A 155 -7.38 11.31 -2.04
C ILE A 155 -7.02 12.69 -2.61
N ALA A 156 -7.32 12.90 -3.88
CA ALA A 156 -7.11 14.17 -4.55
C ALA A 156 -8.28 15.15 -4.30
N ASN A 157 -8.04 16.43 -4.57
CA ASN A 157 -9.03 17.51 -4.40
C ASN A 157 -10.29 17.37 -5.27
N TYR A 158 -10.24 16.57 -6.33
CA TYR A 158 -11.37 16.31 -7.22
C TYR A 158 -12.25 15.12 -6.75
N VAL A 159 -11.87 14.43 -5.67
CA VAL A 159 -12.73 13.40 -5.08
C VAL A 159 -13.90 14.10 -4.37
N PRO A 160 -15.16 13.81 -4.74
CA PRO A 160 -16.30 14.41 -4.06
C PRO A 160 -16.33 13.99 -2.60
N LEU A 161 -16.45 14.95 -1.69
CA LEU A 161 -16.48 14.70 -0.24
C LEU A 161 -17.55 13.67 0.15
N GLU A 162 -18.74 13.78 -0.43
CA GLU A 162 -19.85 12.87 -0.17
C GLU A 162 -19.47 11.42 -0.48
N GLN A 163 -18.77 11.17 -1.58
CA GLN A 163 -18.33 9.82 -1.95
C GLN A 163 -17.27 9.26 -1.01
N TYR A 164 -16.34 10.10 -0.57
CA TYR A 164 -15.36 9.71 0.45
C TYR A 164 -16.05 9.36 1.77
N LEU A 165 -17.04 10.15 2.19
CA LEU A 165 -17.84 9.88 3.39
C LEU A 165 -18.69 8.61 3.25
N VAL A 166 -19.24 8.32 2.06
CA VAL A 166 -19.95 7.05 1.79
C VAL A 166 -19.03 5.85 2.00
N MET A 167 -17.78 5.92 1.52
CA MET A 167 -16.79 4.85 1.74
C MET A 167 -16.52 4.63 3.24
N LEU A 168 -16.31 5.71 3.99
CA LEU A 168 -16.07 5.63 5.44
C LEU A 168 -17.29 5.09 6.21
N ASP A 169 -18.49 5.59 5.91
CA ASP A 169 -19.74 5.15 6.52
C ASP A 169 -20.02 3.67 6.22
N GLU A 170 -19.80 3.20 5.00
CA GLU A 170 -19.96 1.78 4.65
C GLU A 170 -18.97 0.87 5.39
N GLY A 171 -17.73 1.35 5.56
CA GLY A 171 -16.69 0.70 6.36
C GLY A 171 -17.07 0.59 7.83
N LEU A 172 -17.53 1.69 8.44
CA LEU A 172 -17.98 1.69 9.83
C LEU A 172 -19.16 0.72 10.04
N ARG A 173 -20.19 0.81 9.19
CA ARG A 173 -21.36 -0.09 9.24
C ARG A 173 -21.03 -1.57 9.16
N PHE A 174 -19.93 -1.93 8.51
CA PHE A 174 -19.50 -3.33 8.42
C PHE A 174 -19.05 -3.90 9.75
N TRP A 175 -18.36 -3.08 10.55
CA TRP A 175 -17.66 -3.52 11.76
C TRP A 175 -18.47 -3.29 13.05
N GLY A 176 -19.52 -2.47 12.99
CA GLY A 176 -20.41 -2.17 14.13
C GLY A 176 -20.19 -0.76 14.68
#